data_AF-A0A482CFD1-F1
#
_entry.id   AF-A0A482CFD1-F1
#
_cell.length_a   1.000
_cell.length_b   1.000
_cell.length_c   1.000
_cell.angle_alpha   90.00
_cell.angle_beta   90.00
_cell.angle_gamma   90.00
#
_symmetry.space_group_name_H-M   'P 1'
#
loop_
_entity.id
_entity.type
_entity.pdbx_description
1 polymer ?
#
loop_
_entity_poly.entity_id
_entity_poly.type
_entity_poly.pdbx_seq_one_letter_code
_entity_poly.pdbx_strand_id
1 'polypeptide(L)' 'MEALVHTFLLVSTLGIISSAIFLRDPPRIQSGK' A
#
# COMPACT_ATOMS: atom_id res chain seq x y z
N MET A 1 -2.73 -12.94 -23.20
CA MET A 1 -1.81 -11.91 -22.68
C MET A 1 -2.55 -11.00 -21.70
N GLU A 2 -3.67 -10.42 -22.11
CA GLU A 2 -4.54 -9.54 -21.29
C GLU A 2 -4.82 -10.01 -19.85
N ALA A 3 -5.19 -11.27 -19.65
CA ALA A 3 -5.47 -11.79 -18.31
C ALA A 3 -4.27 -11.63 -17.35
N LEU A 4 -3.05 -11.88 -17.85
CA LEU A 4 -1.83 -11.71 -17.04
C LEU A 4 -1.59 -10.25 -16.69
N VAL A 5 -1.80 -9.33 -17.64
CA VAL A 5 -1.66 -7.88 -17.44
C VAL A 5 -2.65 -7.39 -16.39
N HIS A 6 -3.91 -7.81 -16.48
CA HIS A 6 -4.94 -7.43 -15.51
C HIS A 6 -4.67 -8.01 -14.12
N THR A 7 -4.24 -9.27 -14.02
CA THR A 7 -3.88 -9.87 -12.72
C THR A 7 -2.64 -9.21 -12.13
N PHE A 8 -1.65 -8.86 -12.96
CA PHE A 8 -0.44 -8.17 -12.52
C PHE A 8 -0.75 -6.77 -12.00
N LEU A 9 -1.57 -6.02 -12.74
CA LEU A 9 -2.05 -4.70 -12.32
C LEU A 9 -2.80 -4.79 -10.99
N LEU A 10 -3.73 -5.75 -10.88
CA LEU A 10 -4.50 -5.98 -9.65
C LEU A 10 -3.59 -6.32 -8.46
N VAL A 11 -2.69 -7.29 -8.60
CA VAL A 11 -1.77 -7.72 -7.54
C VAL A 11 -0.80 -6.60 -7.16
N SER A 12 -0.31 -5.83 -8.13
CA SER A 12 0.58 -4.69 -7.88
C SER A 12 -0.13 -3.59 -7.09
N THR A 13 -1.36 -3.23 -7.49
CA THR A 13 -2.17 -2.24 -6.77
C THR A 13 -2.47 -2.70 -5.35
N LEU A 14 -2.83 -3.97 -5.16
CA LEU A 14 -3.07 -4.55 -3.84
C LEU A 14 -1.80 -4.58 -2.98
N GLY A 15 -0.65 -4.93 -3.57
CA GLY A 15 0.64 -4.93 -2.88
C GLY A 15 1.06 -3.53 -2.41
N ILE A 16 0.84 -2.51 -3.24
CA ILE A 16 1.12 -1.10 -2.88
C ILE A 16 0.23 -0.64 -1.73
N ILE A 17 -1.08 -0.91 -1.79
CA ILE A 17 -2.02 -0.54 -0.73
C ILE A 17 -1.66 -1.24 0.59
N SER A 18 -1.37 -2.54 0.54
CA SER A 18 -0.95 -3.32 1.71
C SER A 18 0.33 -2.74 2.34
N SER A 19 1.34 -2.48 1.52
CA SER A 19 2.60 -1.85 1.94
C SER A 19 2.35 -0.47 2.58
N ALA A 20 1.52 0.38 1.96
CA ALA A 20 1.20 1.70 2.46
C ALA A 20 0.44 1.69 3.81
N ILE A 21 -0.27 0.60 4.13
CA ILE A 21 -0.99 0.48 5.41
C ILE A 21 -0.08 -0.07 6.51
N PHE A 22 0.67 -1.13 6.24
CA PHE A 22 1.46 -1.83 7.26
C PHE A 22 2.86 -1.23 7.47
N LEU A 23 3.46 -0.62 6.44
CA LEU A 23 4.82 -0.10 6.47
C LEU A 23 4.88 1.44 6.53
N ARG A 24 3.75 2.13 6.70
CA ARG A 24 3.77 3.58 6.96
C ARG A 24 4.30 3.88 8.36
N ASP A 25 4.98 5.01 8.48
CA ASP A 25 5.38 5.55 9.78
C ASP A 25 4.14 5.71 10.68
N PRO A 26 4.17 5.17 11.90
CA PRO A 26 3.04 5.30 12.81
C PRO A 26 2.83 6.80 13.12
N PRO A 27 1.57 7.27 13.19
CA PRO A 27 1.30 8.67 13.46
C PRO A 27 1.94 9.05 14.80
N ARG A 28 2.91 9.96 14.76
CA ARG A 28 3.53 10.50 15.97
C ARG A 28 2.56 11.48 16.61
N ILE A 29 2.14 11.18 17.84
CA ILE A 29 1.36 12.12 18.65
C ILE A 29 2.30 13.28 19.00
N GLN A 30 2.08 14.45 18.40
CA GLN A 30 2.74 15.67 18.83
C GLN A 30 2.12 16.10 20.16
N SER A 31 2.72 15.70 21.28
CA SER A 31 2.37 16.25 22.59
C SER A 31 2.85 17.70 22.62
N GLY A 32 1.94 18.62 22.33
CA GLY A 32 2.18 20.06 22.47
C GLY A 32 2.63 20.38 23.89
N LYS A 33 3.61 21.26 23.99
CA LYS A 33 3.98 21.95 25.22
C LYS A 33 3.33 23.32 25.22
#